data_AF-A0AB36AHC4-F1
#
_entry.id   AF-A0AB36AHC4-F1
#
_cell.length_a   1.000
_cell.length_b   1.000
_cell.length_c   1.000
_cell.angle_alpha   90.00
_cell.angle_beta   90.00
_cell.angle_gamma   90.00
#
_symmetry.space_group_name_H-M   'P 1'
#
loop_
_entity.id
_entity.type
_entity.pdbx_description
1 polymer ?
#
loop_
_entity_poly.entity_id
_entity_poly.type
_entity_poly.pdbx_seq_one_letter_code
_entity_poly.pdbx_strand_id
1 'polypeptide(L)'
;MIKNANEIIEETDEDLQLQAGMQLTSDERQCLLQNGMLFMDIQRIQPYLSSIRLYLQNTNPVERVWTIFKVQDIANNQLANYILSVAITPQN
;
A
#
# COMPACT_ATOMS: atom_id res chain seq x y z
N MET A 1 17.38 -5.42 10.84
CA MET A 1 18.05 -5.54 9.53
C MET A 1 17.35 -4.54 8.62
N ILE A 2 18.06 -3.64 7.94
CA ILE A 2 17.42 -2.69 7.02
C ILE A 2 17.09 -3.48 5.76
N LYS A 3 15.80 -3.70 5.48
CA LYS A 3 15.35 -4.36 4.24
C LYS A 3 15.65 -3.45 3.07
N ASN A 4 16.09 -4.03 1.94
CA ASN A 4 16.25 -3.25 0.72
C ASN A 4 14.90 -2.98 0.06
N ALA A 5 14.87 -2.05 -0.91
CA ALA A 5 13.63 -1.63 -1.54
C ALA A 5 12.87 -2.78 -2.22
N ASN A 6 13.56 -3.73 -2.87
CA ASN A 6 12.92 -4.87 -3.52
C ASN A 6 12.30 -5.82 -2.50
N GLU A 7 13.00 -6.12 -1.41
CA GLU A 7 12.47 -6.96 -0.31
C GLU A 7 11.19 -6.37 0.28
N ILE A 8 11.13 -5.04 0.42
CA ILE A 8 9.94 -4.34 0.92
C ILE A 8 8.78 -4.48 -0.08
N ILE A 9 9.04 -4.37 -1.39
CA ILE A 9 7.99 -4.55 -2.41
C ILE A 9 7.49 -5.99 -2.46
N GLU A 10 8.41 -6.97 -2.41
CA GLU A 10 8.06 -8.39 -2.39
C GLU A 10 7.20 -8.74 -1.17
N GLU A 11 7.62 -8.31 0.02
CA GLU A 11 6.84 -8.50 1.26
C GLU A 11 5.48 -7.78 1.20
N THR A 12 5.43 -6.58 0.63
CA THR A 12 4.16 -5.85 0.46
C THR A 12 3.20 -6.62 -0.45
N ASP A 13 3.68 -7.15 -1.57
CA ASP A 13 2.87 -7.94 -2.51
C ASP A 13 2.42 -9.27 -1.89
N GLU A 14 3.32 -9.95 -1.16
CA GLU A 14 3.00 -11.16 -0.40
C GLU A 14 1.94 -10.90 0.68
N ASP A 15 2.09 -9.85 1.48
CA ASP A 15 1.11 -9.47 2.51
C ASP A 15 -0.25 -9.15 1.89
N LEU A 16 -0.29 -8.33 0.84
CA LEU A 16 -1.55 -7.98 0.17
C LEU A 16 -2.26 -9.22 -0.39
N GLN A 17 -1.50 -10.15 -0.96
CA GLN A 17 -2.04 -11.38 -1.51
C GLN A 17 -2.53 -12.34 -0.41
N LEU A 18 -1.75 -12.53 0.66
CA LEU A 18 -2.11 -13.43 1.76
C LEU A 18 -3.28 -12.91 2.61
N GLN A 19 -3.30 -11.60 2.88
CA GLN A 19 -4.25 -11.01 3.81
C GLN A 19 -5.55 -10.57 3.13
N ALA A 20 -5.48 -10.15 1.86
CA ALA A 20 -6.62 -9.60 1.15
C ALA A 20 -6.93 -10.26 -0.20
N GLY A 21 -6.05 -11.15 -0.70
CA GLY A 21 -6.17 -11.71 -2.05
C GLY A 21 -5.91 -10.70 -3.15
N MET A 22 -5.22 -9.60 -2.83
CA MET A 22 -4.84 -8.57 -3.79
C MET A 22 -3.41 -8.79 -4.24
N GLN A 23 -3.20 -8.95 -5.54
CA GLN A 23 -1.86 -8.97 -6.14
C GLN A 23 -1.59 -7.64 -6.83
N LEU A 24 -0.39 -7.10 -6.66
CA LEU A 24 0.06 -5.95 -7.42
C LEU A 24 0.41 -6.35 -8.85
N THR A 25 0.14 -5.46 -9.81
CA THR A 25 0.66 -5.62 -11.17
C THR A 25 2.16 -5.30 -11.22
N SER A 26 2.82 -5.67 -12.30
CA SER A 26 4.24 -5.34 -12.50
C SER A 26 4.47 -3.82 -12.54
N ASP A 27 3.53 -3.07 -13.11
CA ASP A 27 3.60 -1.60 -13.17
C ASP A 27 3.39 -0.97 -11.78
N GLU A 28 2.46 -1.51 -10.99
CA GLU A 28 2.21 -1.08 -9.60
C GLU A 28 3.46 -1.32 -8.72
N ARG A 29 4.09 -2.51 -8.84
CA ARG A 29 5.36 -2.82 -8.15
C ARG A 29 6.49 -1.87 -8.57
N GLN A 30 6.63 -1.61 -9.86
CA GLN A 30 7.66 -0.70 -10.38
C GLN A 30 7.44 0.74 -9.89
N CYS A 31 6.19 1.19 -9.81
CA CYS A 31 5.83 2.50 -9.29
C CYS A 31 6.22 2.65 -7.81
N LEU A 32 5.91 1.64 -6.98
CA LEU A 32 6.29 1.63 -5.57
C LEU A 32 7.81 1.60 -5.39
N LEU A 33 8.53 0.83 -6.20
CA LEU A 33 9.99 0.76 -6.14
C LEU A 33 10.65 2.12 -6.41
N GLN A 34 10.08 2.89 -7.34
CA GLN A 34 10.62 4.21 -7.73
C GLN A 34 10.26 5.32 -6.75
N ASN A 35 9.03 5.32 -6.23
CA ASN A 35 8.47 6.50 -5.53
C ASN A 35 8.05 6.23 -4.08
N GLY A 36 8.07 4.97 -3.63
CA GLY A 36 7.58 4.56 -2.32
C GLY A 36 6.06 4.71 -2.13
N MET A 37 5.34 5.11 -3.17
CA MET A 37 3.90 5.39 -3.12
C MET A 37 3.21 4.97 -4.42
N LEU A 38 2.00 4.43 -4.29
CA LEU A 38 1.12 4.05 -5.38
C LEU A 38 -0.26 4.66 -5.15
N PHE A 39 -0.71 5.46 -6.11
CA PHE A 39 -2.07 5.99 -6.14
C PHE A 39 -2.99 4.94 -6.76
N MET A 40 -4.02 4.54 -6.02
CA MET A 40 -4.99 3.56 -6.47
C MET A 40 -6.37 4.18 -6.60
N ASP A 41 -7.00 3.89 -7.73
CA ASP A 41 -8.40 4.18 -7.96
C ASP A 41 -9.28 3.45 -6.96
N ILE A 42 -10.40 4.08 -6.61
CA ILE A 42 -11.37 3.54 -5.65
C ILE A 42 -11.83 2.15 -6.11
N GLN A 43 -12.12 1.97 -7.41
CA GLN A 43 -12.59 0.70 -7.96
C GLN A 43 -11.56 -0.41 -7.86
N ARG A 44 -10.26 -0.08 -7.99
CA ARG A 44 -9.15 -1.05 -7.93
C ARG A 44 -9.02 -1.66 -6.53
N ILE A 45 -9.17 -0.84 -5.49
CA ILE A 45 -8.93 -1.27 -4.11
C ILE A 45 -10.20 -1.71 -3.36
N GLN A 46 -11.38 -1.24 -3.79
CA GLN A 46 -12.64 -1.46 -3.07
C GLN A 46 -12.93 -2.91 -2.68
N PRO A 47 -12.67 -3.93 -3.54
CA PRO A 47 -12.92 -5.32 -3.20
C PRO A 47 -12.09 -5.82 -2.00
N TYR A 48 -10.95 -5.18 -1.74
CA TYR A 48 -9.93 -5.64 -0.78
C TYR A 48 -9.92 -4.83 0.53
N LEU A 49 -10.60 -3.68 0.57
CA LEU A 49 -10.52 -2.71 1.67
C LEU A 49 -10.89 -3.30 3.04
N SER A 50 -11.87 -4.19 3.11
CA SER A 50 -12.30 -4.80 4.38
C SER A 50 -11.19 -5.65 5.00
N SER A 51 -10.55 -6.50 4.19
CA SER A 51 -9.47 -7.39 4.64
C SER A 51 -8.19 -6.61 4.93
N ILE A 52 -7.84 -5.66 4.06
CA ILE A 52 -6.72 -4.74 4.30
C ILE A 52 -6.90 -3.99 5.63
N ARG A 53 -8.11 -3.47 5.89
CA ARG A 53 -8.39 -2.77 7.15
C ARG A 53 -8.22 -3.69 8.36
N LEU A 54 -8.68 -4.94 8.27
CA LEU A 54 -8.54 -5.92 9.34
C LEU A 54 -7.07 -6.20 9.66
N TYR A 55 -6.25 -6.45 8.63
CA TYR A 55 -4.79 -6.59 8.80
C TYR A 55 -4.18 -5.34 9.46
N LEU A 56 -4.46 -4.15 8.92
CA LEU A 56 -3.98 -2.89 9.46
C LEU A 56 -4.55 -2.54 10.86
N GLN A 57 -5.55 -3.25 11.37
CA GLN A 57 -6.01 -3.09 12.75
C GLN A 57 -5.31 -4.07 13.70
N ASN A 58 -4.91 -5.24 13.20
CA ASN A 58 -4.36 -6.32 14.01
C ASN A 58 -2.83 -6.35 14.05
N THR A 59 -2.14 -5.74 13.09
CA THR A 59 -0.67 -5.70 13.02
C THR A 59 -0.13 -4.46 13.73
N ASN A 60 0.95 -4.52 14.52
CA ASN A 60 1.50 -3.30 15.14
C ASN A 60 2.08 -2.37 14.06
N PRO A 61 1.82 -1.05 14.06
CA PRO A 61 2.41 -0.13 13.08
C PRO A 61 3.92 -0.22 12.90
N VAL A 62 4.68 -0.56 13.97
CA VAL A 62 6.14 -0.71 13.92
C VAL A 62 6.59 -1.95 13.13
N GLU A 63 5.72 -2.94 13.00
CA GLU A 63 5.99 -4.21 12.29
C GLU A 63 5.63 -4.13 10.80
N ARG A 64 4.92 -3.08 10.36
CA ARG A 64 4.43 -2.96 8.99
C ARG A 64 5.48 -2.33 8.09
N VAL A 65 5.69 -2.91 6.92
CA VAL A 65 6.51 -2.30 5.86
C VAL A 65 5.68 -1.47 4.88
N TRP A 66 4.35 -1.43 5.06
CA TRP A 66 3.43 -0.68 4.21
C TRP A 66 2.18 -0.22 4.97
N THR A 67 1.50 0.78 4.42
CA THR A 67 0.20 1.24 4.92
C THR A 67 -0.64 1.83 3.77
N ILE A 68 -1.95 1.98 3.98
CA ILE A 68 -2.84 2.63 3.02
C ILE A 68 -3.49 3.86 3.64
N PHE A 69 -3.38 4.99 2.93
CA PHE A 69 -4.05 6.24 3.26
C PHE A 69 -5.30 6.43 2.41
N LYS A 70 -6.35 7.00 3.02
CA LYS A 70 -7.54 7.47 2.32
C LYS A 70 -7.35 8.95 1.97
N VAL A 71 -7.44 9.31 0.69
CA VAL A 71 -7.32 10.71 0.24
C VAL A 71 -8.70 11.28 -0.03
N GLN A 72 -9.00 12.42 0.58
CA GLN A 72 -10.23 13.16 0.36
C GLN A 72 -9.91 14.57 -0.10
N ASP A 73 -10.69 15.07 -1.06
CA ASP A 73 -10.64 16.47 -1.46
C ASP A 73 -11.08 17.34 -0.27
N ILE A 74 -10.26 18.32 0.09
CA ILE A 74 -10.49 19.19 1.25
C ILE A 74 -11.68 20.14 1.00
N ALA A 75 -11.96 20.49 -0.25
CA ALA A 75 -13.03 21.42 -0.58
C ALA A 75 -14.44 20.82 -0.39
N ASN A 76 -14.60 19.51 -0.62
CA ASN A 76 -15.92 18.86 -0.64
C ASN A 76 -15.97 17.51 0.09
N ASN A 77 -14.88 17.06 0.71
CA ASN A 77 -14.70 15.77 1.39
C ASN A 77 -14.94 14.53 0.52
N GLN A 78 -15.02 14.67 -0.80
CA GLN A 78 -15.18 13.54 -1.70
C GLN A 78 -13.92 12.68 -1.67
N LEU A 79 -14.13 11.36 -1.64
CA LEU A 79 -13.04 10.39 -1.75
C LEU A 79 -12.45 10.50 -3.15
N ALA A 80 -11.16 10.84 -3.23
CA ALA A 80 -10.44 10.94 -4.49
C ALA A 80 -9.81 9.59 -4.85
N ASN A 81 -8.93 9.10 -3.97
CA ASN A 81 -8.15 7.88 -4.20
C ASN A 81 -7.67 7.29 -2.87
N TYR A 82 -7.01 6.15 -2.98
CA TYR A 82 -6.19 5.60 -1.90
C TYR A 82 -4.72 5.71 -2.28
N ILE A 83 -3.84 5.77 -1.27
CA ILE A 83 -2.39 5.72 -1.47
C ILE A 83 -1.84 4.54 -0.68
N LEU A 84 -1.29 3.54 -1.37
CA LEU A 84 -0.41 2.54 -0.76
C LEU A 84 0.98 3.15 -0.63
N SER A 85 1.52 3.17 0.57
CA SER A 85 2.84 3.70 0.86
C SER A 85 3.68 2.61 1.52
N VAL A 86 4.93 2.48 1.09
CA VAL A 86 5.88 1.49 1.58
C VAL A 86 7.03 2.19 2.32
N ALA A 87 7.62 1.49 3.28
CA ALA A 87 8.70 1.98 4.14
C ALA A 87 10.07 1.98 3.43
N ILE A 88 10.11 2.43 2.18
CA ILE A 88 11.34 2.57 1.40
C ILE A 88 11.95 3.94 1.71
N THR A 89 13.22 3.96 2.09
CA THR A 89 14.00 5.21 2.13
C THR A 89 14.22 5.67 0.69
N PRO A 90 13.77 6.88 0.28
CA PRO A 90 14.02 7.38 -1.06
C PRO A 90 15.52 7.34 -1.35
N GLN A 91 15.92 6.77 -2.48
CA GLN A 91 17.28 6.93 -2.97
C GLN A 91 17.39 8.37 -3.48
N ASN A 92 18.06 9.23 -2.72
CA ASN A 92 18.41 10.59 -3.13
C ASN A 92 19.34 10.57 -4.34
#